data_AF-A0A377D277-F1
#
_entry.id   AF-A0A377D277-F1
#
_cell.length_a   1.000
_cell.length_b   1.000
_cell.length_c   1.000
_cell.angle_alpha   90.00
_cell.angle_beta   90.00
_cell.angle_gamma   90.00
#
_symmetry.space_group_name_H-M   'P 1'
#
loop_
_entity.id
_entity.type
_entity.pdbx_description
1 polymer ?
#
loop_
_entity_poly.entity_id
_entity_poly.type
_entity_poly.pdbx_seq_one_letter_code
_entity_poly.pdbx_strand_id
1 'polypeptide(L)'
;MSHYHEQFLKQNPLAVLGVLRDLHKAAIPLRLSWNGGQLISKILAITPDKLVLDFGSQAEDNIAVLKAQHITITAETQGAKVEFTVEQLQQSEYLQLPAFITVPPPTLWFVQRRRYFRISAPLHPPYFCQTKLADNSTLRFRLYDLSLGGMGALLETAKPAELQEGMRFAQIEVNMRQWGVFHFDAQLISISERKVIDGKNETITTPRLSFRFLNVSRRWSGNYSGLFSLSSEKPGKKRTKCATDLHRVQCLLKFVDIARSLRRRVISRYVFEELVSIQIVDFADRLFPTLTRKSVAAHLPR
;
A
#
# COMPACT_ATOMS: atom_id res chain seq x y z
N MET A 1 22.13 0.49 -11.31
CA MET A 1 21.22 1.61 -11.62
C MET A 1 19.93 1.05 -12.17
N SER A 2 18.78 1.56 -11.73
CA SER A 2 17.47 1.16 -12.23
C SER A 2 17.28 1.70 -13.65
N HIS A 3 17.34 0.85 -14.68
CA HIS A 3 17.05 1.28 -16.06
C HIS A 3 15.53 1.29 -16.29
N TYR A 4 14.89 2.41 -15.96
CA TYR A 4 13.52 2.68 -16.40
C TYR A 4 13.54 3.25 -17.82
N HIS A 5 12.43 3.06 -18.55
CA HIS A 5 12.27 3.69 -19.86
C HIS A 5 12.29 5.22 -19.74
N GLU A 6 13.00 5.91 -20.64
CA GLU A 6 13.25 7.36 -20.58
C GLU A 6 11.99 8.23 -20.46
N GLN A 7 10.84 7.76 -20.95
CA GLN A 7 9.54 8.43 -20.80
C GLN A 7 9.15 8.73 -19.34
N PHE A 8 9.73 8.01 -18.38
CA PHE A 8 9.50 8.21 -16.95
C PHE A 8 10.43 9.24 -16.32
N LEU A 9 11.48 9.67 -17.03
CA LEU A 9 12.43 10.65 -16.53
C LEU A 9 11.82 12.06 -16.61
N LYS A 10 11.86 12.79 -15.50
CA LYS A 10 11.51 14.20 -15.41
C LYS A 10 12.79 15.00 -15.25
N GLN A 11 13.08 15.87 -16.22
CA GLN A 11 14.27 16.73 -16.23
C GLN A 11 13.93 18.22 -16.10
N ASN A 12 12.69 18.61 -16.40
CA ASN A 12 12.25 19.99 -16.25
C ASN A 12 12.14 20.36 -14.76
N PRO A 13 12.81 21.43 -14.27
CA PRO A 13 12.80 21.80 -12.85
C PRO A 13 11.39 22.01 -12.26
N LEU A 14 10.45 22.58 -13.04
CA LEU A 14 9.07 22.76 -12.60
C LEU A 14 8.33 21.42 -12.48
N ALA A 15 8.63 20.47 -13.37
CA ALA A 15 8.05 19.12 -13.29
C ALA A 15 8.60 18.34 -12.08
N VAL A 16 9.91 18.46 -11.81
CA VAL A 16 10.55 17.89 -10.63
C VAL A 16 9.92 18.47 -9.36
N LEU A 17 9.87 19.80 -9.25
CA LEU A 17 9.27 20.49 -8.09
C LEU A 17 7.78 20.15 -7.93
N GLY A 18 7.03 20.00 -9.03
CA GLY A 18 5.64 19.56 -9.00
C GLY A 18 5.48 18.20 -8.30
N VAL A 19 6.28 17.21 -8.71
CA VAL A 19 6.25 15.87 -8.10
C VAL A 19 6.65 15.92 -6.63
N LEU A 20 7.71 16.65 -6.28
CA LEU A 20 8.15 16.77 -4.88
C LEU A 20 7.11 17.48 -3.99
N ARG A 21 6.41 18.49 -4.52
CA ARG A 21 5.29 19.15 -3.83
C ARG A 21 4.11 18.21 -3.61
N ASP A 22 3.80 17.35 -4.58
CA ASP A 22 2.74 16.35 -4.42
C ASP A 22 3.10 15.33 -3.32
N LEU A 23 4.36 14.87 -3.28
CA LEU A 23 4.85 13.98 -2.22
C LEU A 23 4.75 14.65 -0.83
N HIS A 24 5.13 15.93 -0.74
CA HIS A 24 5.03 16.72 0.48
C HIS A 24 3.56 16.87 0.92
N LYS A 25 2.68 17.31 0.02
CA LYS A 25 1.26 17.56 0.31
C LYS A 25 0.52 16.30 0.76
N ALA A 26 0.85 15.15 0.18
CA ALA A 26 0.25 13.87 0.53
C ALA A 26 0.97 13.16 1.70
N ALA A 27 2.00 13.78 2.29
CA ALA A 27 2.81 13.23 3.39
C ALA A 27 3.32 11.80 3.09
N ILE A 28 3.77 11.57 1.86
CA ILE A 28 4.21 10.24 1.41
C ILE A 28 5.52 9.86 2.11
N PRO A 29 5.59 8.69 2.76
CA PRO A 29 6.85 8.20 3.33
C PRO A 29 7.92 8.01 2.26
N LEU A 30 9.13 8.45 2.57
CA LEU A 30 10.31 8.31 1.74
C LEU A 30 11.22 7.23 2.31
N ARG A 31 11.76 6.36 1.46
CA ARG A 31 12.87 5.49 1.81
C ARG A 31 14.16 6.08 1.25
N LEU A 32 15.06 6.43 2.16
CA LEU A 32 16.44 6.82 1.84
C LEU A 32 17.29 5.56 1.91
N SER A 33 18.16 5.34 0.93
CA SER A 33 19.04 4.18 0.85
C SER A 33 20.42 4.60 0.35
N TRP A 34 21.45 4.14 1.04
CA TRP A 34 22.85 4.40 0.72
C TRP A 34 23.66 3.12 0.86
N ASN A 35 24.95 3.17 0.52
CA ASN A 35 25.83 2.02 0.75
C ASN A 35 26.04 1.80 2.25
N GLY A 36 25.42 0.76 2.80
CA GLY A 36 25.54 0.39 4.22
C GLY A 36 24.30 0.70 5.07
N GLY A 37 23.21 1.23 4.51
CA GLY A 37 22.00 1.45 5.31
C GLY A 37 20.80 1.99 4.54
N GLN A 38 19.68 2.06 5.25
CA GLN A 38 18.45 2.69 4.78
C GLN A 38 17.67 3.25 5.97
N LEU A 39 16.90 4.32 5.74
CA LEU A 39 15.97 4.86 6.74
C LEU A 39 14.67 5.34 6.09
N ILE A 40 13.64 5.49 6.91
CA ILE A 40 12.36 6.08 6.50
C ILE A 40 12.32 7.54 6.96
N SER A 41 11.96 8.43 6.04
CA SER A 41 11.83 9.87 6.25
C SER A 41 10.54 10.38 5.58
N LYS A 42 10.33 11.69 5.57
CA LYS A 42 9.27 12.39 4.84
C LYS A 42 9.77 13.77 4.41
N ILE A 43 9.15 14.37 3.39
CA ILE A 43 9.43 15.77 3.03
C ILE A 43 8.77 16.68 4.08
N LEU A 44 9.54 17.61 4.63
CA LEU A 44 9.07 18.63 5.58
C LEU A 44 8.79 19.97 4.90
N ALA A 45 9.62 20.34 3.92
CA ALA A 45 9.45 21.54 3.12
C ALA A 45 10.17 21.40 1.77
N ILE A 46 9.69 22.13 0.77
CA ILE A 46 10.28 22.17 -0.58
C ILE A 46 10.23 23.59 -1.16
N THR A 47 11.39 24.08 -1.59
CA THR A 47 11.57 25.30 -2.39
C THR A 47 12.38 24.96 -3.65
N PRO A 48 12.54 25.89 -4.61
CA PRO A 48 13.41 25.66 -5.77
C PRO A 48 14.85 25.30 -5.41
N ASP A 49 15.35 25.81 -4.28
CA ASP A 49 16.76 25.68 -3.90
C ASP A 49 16.99 24.68 -2.75
N LYS A 50 15.93 24.32 -2.01
CA LYS A 50 16.03 23.51 -0.78
C LYS A 50 14.96 22.43 -0.72
N LEU A 51 15.39 21.21 -0.47
CA LEU A 51 14.57 20.07 -0.07
C LEU A 51 14.90 19.74 1.39
N VAL A 52 13.91 19.85 2.26
CA VAL A 52 14.04 19.55 3.69
C VAL A 52 13.34 18.23 4.00
N LEU A 53 14.04 17.30 4.63
CA LEU A 53 13.56 15.96 4.96
C LEU A 53 13.62 15.74 6.48
N ASP A 54 12.72 14.91 6.98
CA ASP A 54 12.65 14.57 8.41
C ASP A 54 13.79 13.62 8.81
N PHE A 55 14.19 13.66 10.07
CA PHE A 55 15.12 12.66 10.61
C PHE A 55 14.45 11.28 10.68
N GLY A 56 15.26 10.24 10.51
CA GLY A 56 14.85 8.87 10.76
C GLY A 56 14.68 8.60 12.25
N SER A 57 14.03 7.49 12.58
CA SER A 57 13.75 7.11 13.97
C SER A 57 14.98 6.64 14.76
N GLN A 58 16.05 6.20 14.07
CA GLN A 58 17.28 5.69 14.69
C GLN A 58 18.41 6.72 14.56
N ALA A 59 19.07 7.01 15.67
CA ALA A 59 20.15 8.01 15.71
C ALA A 59 21.36 7.56 14.89
N GLU A 60 21.66 6.26 14.90
CA GLU A 60 22.78 5.66 14.18
C GLU A 60 22.61 5.83 12.67
N ASP A 61 21.40 5.58 12.15
CA ASP A 61 21.06 5.76 10.75
C ASP A 61 21.16 7.24 10.33
N ASN A 62 20.73 8.16 11.21
CA ASN A 62 20.82 9.60 10.96
C ASN A 62 22.29 10.06 10.86
N ILE A 63 23.17 9.55 11.73
CA ILE A 63 24.61 9.85 11.68
C ILE A 63 25.25 9.22 10.43
N ALA A 64 24.85 8.00 10.09
CA ALA A 64 25.40 7.28 8.94
C ALA A 64 25.03 7.96 7.61
N VAL A 65 23.77 8.38 7.43
CA VAL A 65 23.32 8.99 6.18
C VAL A 65 23.96 10.36 5.91
N LEU A 66 24.30 11.13 6.96
CA LEU A 66 25.00 12.42 6.83
C LEU A 66 26.43 12.28 6.26
N LYS A 67 27.05 11.11 6.47
CA LYS A 67 28.37 10.75 5.95
C LYS A 67 28.32 10.07 4.59
N ALA A 68 27.13 9.69 4.13
CA ALA A 68 26.95 8.96 2.90
C ALA A 68 26.94 9.89 1.68
N GLN A 69 27.32 9.32 0.53
CA GLN A 69 27.19 9.95 -0.77
C GLN A 69 26.26 9.13 -1.68
N HIS A 70 25.71 9.77 -2.71
CA HIS A 70 24.81 9.17 -3.70
C HIS A 70 23.60 8.46 -3.06
N ILE A 71 22.87 9.20 -2.24
CA ILE A 71 21.73 8.69 -1.48
C ILE A 71 20.53 8.56 -2.42
N THR A 72 20.03 7.33 -2.59
CA THR A 72 18.85 7.04 -3.40
C THR A 72 17.60 7.20 -2.56
N ILE A 73 16.66 8.02 -3.03
CA ILE A 73 15.40 8.30 -2.37
C ILE A 73 14.28 7.72 -3.23
N THR A 74 13.44 6.90 -2.60
CA THR A 74 12.26 6.29 -3.25
C THR A 74 10.99 6.59 -2.49
N ALA A 75 9.90 6.82 -3.23
CA ALA A 75 8.56 7.03 -2.69
C ALA A 75 7.54 6.20 -3.47
N GLU A 76 6.62 5.56 -2.76
CA GLU A 76 5.49 4.86 -3.37
C GLU A 76 4.21 5.67 -3.21
N THR A 77 3.69 6.19 -4.32
CA THR A 77 2.40 6.91 -4.37
C THR A 77 1.28 5.97 -4.85
N GLN A 78 0.05 6.48 -4.90
CA GLN A 78 -1.08 5.75 -5.50
C GLN A 78 -0.89 5.60 -7.03
N GLY A 79 -0.11 4.61 -7.44
CA GLY A 79 0.04 4.20 -8.83
C GLY A 79 1.40 4.51 -9.47
N ALA A 80 2.22 5.36 -8.88
CA ALA A 80 3.55 5.69 -9.38
C ALA A 80 4.64 5.48 -8.33
N LYS A 81 5.80 4.99 -8.77
CA LYS A 81 7.03 4.99 -7.98
C LYS A 81 7.83 6.23 -8.35
N VAL A 82 8.20 7.03 -7.36
CA VAL A 82 9.14 8.14 -7.53
C VAL A 82 10.51 7.68 -7.05
N GLU A 83 11.55 7.95 -7.83
CA GLU A 83 12.93 7.60 -7.50
C GLU A 83 13.88 8.70 -7.97
N PHE A 84 14.77 9.17 -7.09
CA PHE A 84 15.80 10.14 -7.42
C PHE A 84 17.00 9.96 -6.51
N THR A 85 18.14 10.52 -6.90
CA THR A 85 19.38 10.46 -6.13
C THR A 85 19.82 11.86 -5.78
N VAL A 86 20.31 12.03 -4.56
CA VAL A 86 20.94 13.27 -4.09
C VAL A 86 22.39 12.97 -3.70
N GLU A 87 23.27 13.94 -3.87
CA GLU A 87 24.70 13.72 -3.67
C GLU A 87 25.02 13.53 -2.18
N GLN A 88 24.51 14.42 -1.33
CA GLN A 88 24.73 14.37 0.11
C GLN A 88 23.56 15.04 0.85
N LEU A 89 23.34 14.62 2.10
CA LEU A 89 22.44 15.30 3.03
C LEU A 89 23.27 16.06 4.08
N GLN A 90 22.81 17.25 4.43
CA GLN A 90 23.37 18.04 5.52
C GLN A 90 22.38 18.12 6.69
N GLN A 91 22.91 18.26 7.90
CA GLN A 91 22.07 18.51 9.06
C GLN A 91 21.59 19.96 9.06
N SER A 92 20.32 20.14 9.38
CA SER A 92 19.67 21.44 9.54
C SER A 92 18.59 21.33 10.62
N GLU A 93 17.83 22.41 10.79
CA GLU A 93 16.69 22.46 11.68
C GLU A 93 15.45 22.90 10.90
N TYR A 94 14.31 22.28 11.23
CA TYR A 94 13.01 22.66 10.73
C TYR A 94 12.05 22.76 11.91
N LEU A 95 11.48 23.95 12.14
CA LEU A 95 10.63 24.22 13.30
C LEU A 95 11.31 23.81 14.63
N GLN A 96 12.60 24.13 14.77
CA GLN A 96 13.44 23.82 15.95
C GLN A 96 13.65 22.32 16.21
N LEU A 97 13.35 21.46 15.24
CA LEU A 97 13.62 20.02 15.29
C LEU A 97 14.66 19.64 14.23
N PRO A 98 15.47 18.59 14.50
CA PRO A 98 16.51 18.17 13.57
C PRO A 98 15.91 17.68 12.25
N ALA A 99 16.51 18.10 11.13
CA ALA A 99 16.08 17.78 9.78
C ALA A 99 17.28 17.63 8.85
N PHE A 100 17.12 16.87 7.76
CA PHE A 100 18.09 16.87 6.67
C PHE A 100 17.76 17.97 5.67
N ILE A 101 18.79 18.57 5.08
CA ILE A 101 18.65 19.53 3.98
C ILE A 101 19.55 19.14 2.81
N THR A 102 19.05 19.35 1.61
CA THR A 102 19.79 19.17 0.36
C THR A 102 19.20 20.03 -0.75
N VAL A 103 19.87 20.10 -1.89
CA VAL A 103 19.34 20.77 -3.09
C VAL A 103 18.38 19.80 -3.78
N PRO A 104 17.22 20.24 -4.32
CA PRO A 104 16.36 19.39 -5.12
C PRO A 104 17.13 18.72 -6.27
N PRO A 105 16.84 17.45 -6.60
CA PRO A 105 17.56 16.74 -7.65
C PRO A 105 17.30 17.39 -9.01
N PRO A 106 18.28 17.43 -9.93
CA PRO A 106 18.07 17.99 -11.27
C PRO A 106 17.10 17.14 -12.10
N THR A 107 16.99 15.84 -11.78
CA THR A 107 16.09 14.91 -12.45
C THR A 107 15.48 13.92 -11.46
N LEU A 108 14.27 13.44 -11.74
CA LEU A 108 13.69 12.31 -11.01
C LEU A 108 12.97 11.35 -11.95
N TRP A 109 12.87 10.10 -11.53
CA TRP A 109 12.04 9.09 -12.19
C TRP A 109 10.63 9.11 -11.61
N PHE A 110 9.64 9.28 -12.46
CA PHE A 110 8.21 9.15 -12.14
C PHE A 110 7.63 7.96 -12.89
N VAL A 111 7.75 6.76 -12.29
CA VAL A 111 7.47 5.49 -12.96
C VAL A 111 6.01 5.10 -12.73
N GLN A 112 5.16 5.40 -13.70
CA GLN A 112 3.77 4.96 -13.76
C GLN A 112 3.58 3.88 -14.85
N ARG A 113 3.93 2.64 -14.52
CA ARG A 113 3.81 1.49 -15.44
C ARG A 113 2.48 0.74 -15.39
N ARG A 114 1.62 1.07 -14.42
CA ARG A 114 0.37 0.32 -14.17
C ARG A 114 -0.79 0.97 -14.93
N ARG A 115 -1.36 0.22 -15.88
CA ARG A 115 -2.59 0.62 -16.60
C ARG A 115 -3.87 0.35 -15.80
N TYR A 116 -3.82 -0.59 -14.86
CA TYR A 116 -4.97 -1.00 -14.05
C TYR A 116 -4.71 -0.79 -12.57
N PHE A 117 -5.75 -0.35 -11.86
CA PHE A 117 -5.75 -0.27 -10.41
C PHE A 117 -5.61 -1.67 -9.79
N ARG A 118 -4.97 -1.74 -8.62
CA ARG A 118 -4.77 -2.98 -7.86
C ARG A 118 -5.48 -2.86 -6.52
N ILE A 119 -6.30 -3.85 -6.21
CA ILE A 119 -6.96 -4.00 -4.92
C ILE A 119 -6.19 -5.07 -4.14
N SER A 120 -5.78 -4.74 -2.91
CA SER A 120 -5.19 -5.73 -2.01
C SER A 120 -6.25 -6.70 -1.51
N ALA A 121 -5.93 -7.99 -1.51
CA ALA A 121 -6.79 -9.00 -0.90
C ALA A 121 -6.79 -8.85 0.64
N PRO A 122 -7.89 -9.19 1.32
CA PRO A 122 -7.93 -9.22 2.79
C PRO A 122 -6.86 -10.14 3.36
N LEU A 123 -6.24 -9.72 4.47
CA LEU A 123 -5.32 -10.58 5.21
C LEU A 123 -6.09 -11.72 5.90
N HIS A 124 -7.23 -11.38 6.50
CA HIS A 124 -8.15 -12.33 7.13
C HIS A 124 -9.62 -11.95 6.82
N PRO A 125 -10.47 -12.91 6.44
CA PRO A 125 -10.09 -14.26 6.01
C PRO A 125 -9.35 -14.26 4.66
N PRO A 126 -8.33 -15.11 4.45
CA PRO A 126 -7.56 -15.12 3.21
C PRO A 126 -8.34 -15.71 2.04
N TYR A 127 -8.04 -15.19 0.85
CA TYR A 127 -8.47 -15.73 -0.45
C TYR A 127 -7.38 -16.64 -1.01
N PHE A 128 -7.77 -17.78 -1.55
CA PHE A 128 -6.83 -18.80 -2.04
C PHE A 128 -6.95 -18.96 -3.55
N CYS A 129 -5.85 -19.34 -4.15
CA CYS A 129 -5.78 -19.72 -5.54
C CYS A 129 -5.13 -21.10 -5.66
N GLN A 130 -5.51 -21.85 -6.69
CA GLN A 130 -4.95 -23.17 -6.96
C GLN A 130 -4.82 -23.44 -8.46
N THR A 131 -3.78 -24.17 -8.85
CA THR A 131 -3.56 -24.65 -10.21
C THR A 131 -2.83 -25.98 -10.19
N LYS A 132 -2.96 -26.77 -11.25
CA LYS A 132 -2.13 -27.96 -11.45
C LYS A 132 -0.80 -27.60 -12.12
N LEU A 133 0.25 -28.29 -11.73
CA LEU A 133 1.56 -28.28 -12.37
C LEU A 133 1.64 -29.40 -13.43
N ALA A 134 2.72 -29.41 -14.22
CA ALA A 134 2.92 -30.37 -15.31
C ALA A 134 3.04 -31.83 -14.80
N ASP A 135 3.49 -32.01 -13.56
CA ASP A 135 3.56 -33.28 -12.83
C ASP A 135 2.23 -33.69 -12.17
N ASN A 136 1.12 -32.99 -12.49
CA ASN A 136 -0.20 -33.10 -11.86
C ASN A 136 -0.28 -32.73 -10.37
N SER A 137 0.81 -32.25 -9.76
CA SER A 137 0.74 -31.74 -8.39
C SER A 137 -0.07 -30.45 -8.32
N THR A 138 -0.70 -30.19 -7.17
CA THR A 138 -1.51 -28.98 -6.97
C THR A 138 -0.67 -27.90 -6.31
N LEU A 139 -0.48 -26.79 -7.01
CA LEU A 139 0.15 -25.59 -6.47
C LEU A 139 -0.93 -24.69 -5.86
N ARG A 140 -0.85 -24.46 -4.55
CA ARG A 140 -1.75 -23.56 -3.81
C ARG A 140 -1.01 -22.32 -3.33
N PHE A 141 -1.64 -21.16 -3.48
CA PHE A 141 -1.09 -19.88 -3.03
C PHE A 141 -2.19 -18.95 -2.55
N ARG A 142 -1.84 -17.98 -1.70
CA ARG A 142 -2.75 -16.99 -1.17
C ARG A 142 -2.77 -15.75 -2.06
N LEU A 143 -3.96 -15.26 -2.41
CA LEU A 143 -4.10 -14.02 -3.18
C LEU A 143 -3.57 -12.83 -2.34
N TYR A 144 -2.81 -11.95 -2.97
CA TYR A 144 -2.22 -10.78 -2.33
C TYR A 144 -2.76 -9.47 -2.89
N ASP A 145 -2.76 -9.32 -4.21
CA ASP A 145 -3.39 -8.20 -4.90
C ASP A 145 -4.02 -8.67 -6.22
N LEU A 146 -5.06 -7.97 -6.66
CA LEU A 146 -5.80 -8.27 -7.88
C LEU A 146 -5.98 -6.99 -8.71
N SER A 147 -5.82 -7.11 -10.02
CA SER A 147 -6.13 -6.07 -11.01
C SER A 147 -6.85 -6.67 -12.21
N LEU A 148 -7.36 -5.82 -13.10
CA LEU A 148 -7.95 -6.28 -14.36
C LEU A 148 -6.93 -7.03 -15.24
N GLY A 149 -5.63 -6.74 -15.11
CA GLY A 149 -4.58 -7.34 -15.94
C GLY A 149 -3.85 -8.53 -15.32
N GLY A 150 -4.16 -8.92 -14.08
CA GLY A 150 -3.43 -9.96 -13.38
C GLY A 150 -3.53 -9.88 -11.86
N MET A 151 -2.81 -10.77 -11.18
CA MET A 151 -2.80 -10.90 -9.73
C MET A 151 -1.41 -11.13 -9.16
N GLY A 152 -1.20 -10.66 -7.94
CA GLY A 152 -0.09 -11.08 -7.08
C GLY A 152 -0.56 -12.14 -6.09
N ALA A 153 0.28 -13.13 -5.85
CA ALA A 153 0.03 -14.19 -4.87
C ALA A 153 1.26 -14.45 -3.98
N LEU A 154 1.03 -15.03 -2.81
CA LEU A 154 2.05 -15.43 -1.86
C LEU A 154 2.03 -16.94 -1.70
N LEU A 155 3.20 -17.56 -1.83
CA LEU A 155 3.41 -18.97 -1.52
C LEU A 155 3.55 -19.13 -0.01
N GLU A 156 2.75 -20.00 0.58
CA GLU A 156 2.84 -20.34 2.01
C GLU A 156 3.85 -21.47 2.26
N THR A 157 4.38 -22.06 1.18
CA THR A 157 5.41 -23.10 1.19
C THR A 157 6.68 -22.64 0.47
N ALA A 158 7.74 -23.44 0.56
CA ALA A 158 8.94 -23.22 -0.24
C ALA A 158 8.60 -23.23 -1.74
N LYS A 159 9.32 -22.42 -2.53
CA LYS A 159 9.14 -22.36 -3.98
C LYS A 159 9.45 -23.73 -4.60
N PRO A 160 8.53 -24.35 -5.36
CA PRO A 160 8.82 -25.57 -6.11
C PRO A 160 9.97 -25.34 -7.12
N ALA A 161 10.77 -26.38 -7.36
CA ALA A 161 11.91 -26.30 -8.27
C ALA A 161 11.46 -26.07 -9.72
N GLU A 162 10.32 -26.65 -10.10
CA GLU A 162 9.77 -26.55 -11.46
C GLU A 162 9.21 -25.16 -11.77
N LEU A 163 8.95 -24.32 -10.76
CA LEU A 163 8.32 -23.03 -10.95
C LEU A 163 9.32 -22.00 -11.50
N GLN A 164 9.12 -21.62 -12.76
CA GLN A 164 9.94 -20.68 -13.52
C GLN A 164 9.13 -19.51 -14.08
N GLU A 165 9.76 -18.35 -14.19
CA GLU A 165 9.17 -17.20 -14.88
C GLU A 165 8.91 -17.53 -16.35
N GLY A 166 7.80 -17.02 -16.89
CA GLY A 166 7.35 -17.29 -18.25
C GLY A 166 6.35 -18.44 -18.36
N MET A 167 6.26 -19.34 -17.37
CA MET A 167 5.30 -20.45 -17.35
C MET A 167 3.85 -19.98 -17.51
N ARG A 168 3.07 -20.76 -18.25
CA ARG A 168 1.65 -20.52 -18.47
C ARG A 168 0.83 -21.58 -17.75
N PHE A 169 -0.26 -21.14 -17.14
CA PHE A 169 -1.19 -21.95 -16.39
C PHE A 169 -2.57 -21.74 -17.00
N ALA A 170 -3.27 -22.84 -17.24
CA ALA A 170 -4.66 -22.80 -17.65
C ALA A 170 -5.56 -22.99 -16.42
N GLN A 171 -6.70 -22.30 -16.39
CA GLN A 171 -7.73 -22.50 -15.37
C GLN A 171 -7.21 -22.38 -13.91
N ILE A 172 -6.38 -21.36 -13.61
CA ILE A 172 -6.06 -21.04 -12.22
C ILE A 172 -7.36 -20.64 -11.50
N GLU A 173 -7.75 -21.41 -10.51
CA GLU A 173 -8.88 -21.10 -9.65
C GLU A 173 -8.48 -20.00 -8.66
N VAL A 174 -9.36 -19.01 -8.47
CA VAL A 174 -9.25 -17.92 -7.50
C VAL A 174 -10.54 -17.90 -6.68
N ASN A 175 -10.46 -18.39 -5.45
CA ASN A 175 -11.57 -18.48 -4.51
C ASN A 175 -11.58 -17.25 -3.59
N MET A 176 -12.56 -16.37 -3.83
CA MET A 176 -12.77 -15.14 -3.06
C MET A 176 -13.94 -15.29 -2.06
N ARG A 177 -14.24 -16.53 -1.65
CA ARG A 177 -15.29 -16.89 -0.69
C ARG A 177 -16.66 -16.35 -1.10
N GLN A 178 -17.23 -15.43 -0.31
CA GLN A 178 -18.55 -14.84 -0.56
C GLN A 178 -18.68 -14.13 -1.91
N TRP A 179 -17.55 -13.74 -2.53
CA TRP A 179 -17.52 -13.11 -3.85
C TRP A 179 -17.48 -14.12 -5.01
N GLY A 180 -17.37 -15.41 -4.70
CA GLY A 180 -17.37 -16.50 -5.67
C GLY A 180 -15.99 -17.07 -5.99
N VAL A 181 -16.01 -18.04 -6.91
CA VAL A 181 -14.84 -18.75 -7.42
C VAL A 181 -14.68 -18.43 -8.91
N PHE A 182 -13.47 -18.11 -9.31
CA PHE A 182 -13.14 -17.63 -10.64
C PHE A 182 -12.01 -18.44 -11.25
N HIS A 183 -11.94 -18.54 -12.58
CA HIS A 183 -10.89 -19.28 -13.27
C HIS A 183 -10.21 -18.40 -14.32
N PHE A 184 -8.88 -18.41 -14.35
CA PHE A 184 -8.09 -17.61 -15.28
C PHE A 184 -6.98 -18.42 -15.92
N ASP A 185 -6.79 -18.23 -17.21
CA ASP A 185 -5.53 -18.55 -17.84
C ASP A 185 -4.54 -17.43 -17.53
N ALA A 186 -3.33 -17.76 -17.08
CA ALA A 186 -2.37 -16.76 -16.64
C ALA A 186 -0.93 -17.17 -16.94
N GLN A 187 -0.08 -16.18 -17.11
CA GLN A 187 1.37 -16.35 -17.22
C GLN A 187 2.05 -15.85 -15.96
N LEU A 188 2.95 -16.64 -15.38
CA LEU A 188 3.84 -16.21 -14.32
C LEU A 188 4.90 -15.27 -14.91
N ILE A 189 4.89 -14.01 -14.50
CA ILE A 189 5.76 -12.97 -15.06
C ILE A 189 6.94 -12.63 -14.15
N SER A 190 6.83 -12.91 -12.85
CA SER A 190 7.92 -12.66 -11.91
C SER A 190 7.74 -13.47 -10.64
N ILE A 191 8.86 -13.97 -10.10
CA ILE A 191 8.99 -14.54 -8.77
C ILE A 191 9.90 -13.61 -7.97
N SER A 192 9.38 -13.02 -6.90
CA SER A 192 10.13 -12.11 -6.03
C SER A 192 10.00 -12.53 -4.57
N GLU A 193 10.79 -11.94 -3.68
CA GLU A 193 10.62 -12.12 -2.24
C GLU A 193 9.85 -10.97 -1.62
N ARG A 194 8.95 -11.29 -0.68
CA ARG A 194 8.33 -10.31 0.20
C ARG A 194 8.91 -10.49 1.60
N LYS A 195 9.64 -9.49 2.07
CA LYS A 195 10.18 -9.43 3.43
C LYS A 195 9.24 -8.63 4.32
N VAL A 196 8.80 -9.22 5.42
CA VAL A 196 8.02 -8.54 6.46
C VAL A 196 8.73 -8.72 7.78
N ILE A 197 8.86 -7.64 8.53
CA ILE A 197 9.38 -7.69 9.89
C ILE A 197 8.18 -8.00 10.80
N ASP A 198 8.23 -9.14 11.49
CA ASP A 198 7.22 -9.52 12.49
C ASP A 198 7.39 -8.68 13.76
N GLY A 199 6.39 -8.70 14.65
CA GLY A 199 6.43 -8.00 15.94
C GLY A 199 7.57 -8.42 16.88
N LYS A 200 8.28 -9.51 16.56
CA LYS A 200 9.50 -9.98 17.23
C LYS A 200 10.80 -9.52 16.55
N ASN A 201 10.71 -8.60 15.58
CA ASN A 201 11.83 -8.13 14.77
C ASN A 201 12.48 -9.18 13.86
N GLU A 202 11.83 -10.33 13.68
CA GLU A 202 12.27 -11.39 12.76
C GLU A 202 11.81 -11.05 11.33
N THR A 203 12.71 -11.22 10.36
CA THR A 203 12.38 -10.98 8.95
C THR A 203 11.78 -12.23 8.33
N ILE A 204 10.47 -12.25 8.17
CA ILE A 204 9.75 -13.30 7.45
C ILE A 204 9.88 -13.02 5.95
N THR A 205 10.55 -13.93 5.24
CA THR A 205 10.68 -13.88 3.79
C THR A 205 9.68 -14.85 3.16
N THR A 206 8.70 -14.32 2.44
CA THR A 206 7.66 -15.11 1.76
C THR A 206 7.82 -14.97 0.25
N PRO A 207 7.89 -16.06 -0.53
CA PRO A 207 7.93 -15.98 -1.98
C PRO A 207 6.62 -15.38 -2.53
N ARG A 208 6.76 -14.43 -3.44
CA ARG A 208 5.68 -13.73 -4.12
C ARG A 208 5.69 -14.09 -5.60
N LEU A 209 4.55 -14.55 -6.08
CA LEU A 209 4.30 -14.82 -7.49
C LEU A 209 3.52 -13.66 -8.10
N SER A 210 3.88 -13.26 -9.31
CA SER A 210 3.16 -12.26 -10.09
C SER A 210 2.64 -12.89 -11.37
N PHE A 211 1.32 -12.85 -11.57
CA PHE A 211 0.67 -13.42 -12.73
C PHE A 211 0.05 -12.32 -13.60
N ARG A 212 0.16 -12.48 -14.92
CA ARG A 212 -0.58 -11.72 -15.93
C ARG A 212 -1.70 -12.59 -16.49
N PHE A 213 -2.93 -12.09 -16.54
CA PHE A 213 -4.03 -12.84 -17.16
C PHE A 213 -3.89 -12.87 -18.68
N LEU A 214 -4.19 -14.05 -19.24
CA LEU A 214 -4.23 -14.32 -20.67
C LEU A 214 -5.70 -14.39 -21.10
N ASN A 215 -6.00 -14.00 -22.35
CA ASN A 215 -7.30 -14.19 -22.98
C ASN A 215 -8.52 -13.73 -22.14
N VAL A 216 -8.42 -12.59 -21.45
CA VAL A 216 -9.54 -12.04 -20.68
C VAL A 216 -10.65 -11.63 -21.65
N SER A 217 -11.64 -12.51 -21.88
CA SER A 217 -12.69 -12.24 -22.86
C SER A 217 -13.61 -11.11 -22.39
N ARG A 218 -14.22 -10.36 -23.34
CA ARG A 218 -15.05 -9.18 -23.04
C ARG A 218 -16.18 -9.46 -22.03
N ARG A 219 -16.69 -10.70 -21.99
CA ARG A 219 -17.73 -11.14 -21.03
C ARG A 219 -17.25 -11.09 -19.57
N TRP A 220 -15.97 -11.40 -19.33
CA TRP A 220 -15.36 -11.33 -18.00
C TRP A 220 -15.08 -9.90 -17.60
N SER A 221 -14.64 -9.04 -18.53
CA SER A 221 -14.37 -7.63 -18.20
C SER A 221 -15.58 -6.90 -17.57
N GLY A 222 -16.82 -7.25 -17.93
CA GLY A 222 -18.04 -6.65 -17.37
C GLY A 222 -18.27 -6.97 -15.88
N ASN A 223 -18.20 -8.23 -15.49
CA ASN A 223 -18.44 -8.66 -14.09
C ASN A 223 -17.34 -8.19 -13.11
N TYR A 224 -16.10 -8.08 -13.59
CA TYR A 224 -14.96 -7.64 -12.78
C TYR A 224 -14.84 -6.12 -12.73
N SER A 225 -15.22 -5.43 -13.81
CA SER A 225 -15.23 -3.97 -13.80
C SER A 225 -16.08 -3.42 -12.68
N GLY A 226 -17.23 -4.04 -12.34
CA GLY A 226 -18.05 -3.64 -11.18
C GLY A 226 -17.29 -3.66 -9.84
N LEU A 227 -16.45 -4.68 -9.61
CA LEU A 227 -15.62 -4.80 -8.40
C LEU A 227 -14.54 -3.70 -8.32
N PHE A 228 -14.01 -3.26 -9.47
CA PHE A 228 -13.01 -2.20 -9.57
C PHE A 228 -13.61 -0.78 -9.63
N SER A 229 -14.78 -0.61 -10.27
CA SER A 229 -15.50 0.67 -10.36
C SER A 229 -15.82 1.21 -8.96
N LEU A 230 -16.23 0.34 -8.04
CA LEU A 230 -16.49 0.67 -6.63
C LEU A 230 -15.26 1.14 -5.85
N SER A 231 -14.05 0.78 -6.27
CA SER A 231 -12.79 1.18 -5.62
C SER A 231 -12.08 2.35 -6.31
N SER A 232 -12.49 2.70 -7.53
CA SER A 232 -11.82 3.70 -8.38
C SER A 232 -12.52 5.07 -8.45
N GLU A 233 -13.66 5.24 -7.77
CA GLU A 233 -14.40 6.51 -7.78
C GLU A 233 -13.68 7.62 -7.02
N LYS A 234 -13.32 8.68 -7.76
CA LYS A 234 -12.71 9.91 -7.23
C LYS A 234 -13.60 10.54 -6.15
N PRO A 235 -13.04 11.11 -5.07
CA PRO A 235 -13.81 11.79 -4.03
C PRO A 235 -14.50 13.02 -4.64
N GLY A 236 -15.83 12.98 -4.81
CA GLY A 236 -16.60 14.16 -5.24
C GLY A 236 -17.90 13.93 -6.02
N LYS A 237 -18.23 12.72 -6.48
CA LYS A 237 -19.52 12.47 -7.16
C LYS A 237 -20.62 12.05 -6.18
N LYS A 238 -21.80 12.66 -6.33
CA LYS A 238 -22.98 12.46 -5.46
C LYS A 238 -23.40 10.98 -5.42
N ARG A 239 -23.52 10.46 -4.21
CA ARG A 239 -23.83 9.06 -3.85
C ARG A 239 -25.26 8.67 -4.25
N THR A 240 -25.42 7.57 -4.97
CA THR A 240 -26.68 6.80 -5.01
C THR A 240 -26.70 5.78 -3.87
N LYS A 241 -27.86 5.67 -3.21
CA LYS A 241 -28.07 5.15 -1.85
C LYS A 241 -27.64 3.69 -1.57
N CYS A 242 -27.30 2.88 -2.56
CA CYS A 242 -26.80 1.51 -2.36
C CYS A 242 -25.27 1.40 -2.14
N ALA A 243 -24.50 2.46 -2.41
CA ALA A 243 -23.04 2.47 -2.29
C ALA A 243 -22.53 2.82 -0.88
N THR A 244 -23.43 3.02 0.09
CA THR A 244 -23.08 3.62 1.39
C THR A 244 -22.55 2.63 2.41
N ASP A 245 -22.83 1.32 2.29
CA ASP A 245 -22.60 0.39 3.40
C ASP A 245 -21.25 -0.35 3.31
N LEU A 246 -20.79 -0.75 2.12
CA LEU A 246 -19.55 -1.54 2.00
C LEU A 246 -18.28 -0.70 2.27
N HIS A 247 -18.24 0.55 1.81
CA HIS A 247 -17.13 1.46 2.06
C HIS A 247 -17.06 1.87 3.54
N ARG A 248 -18.22 2.02 4.19
CA ARG A 248 -18.31 2.30 5.63
C ARG A 248 -17.86 1.11 6.46
N VAL A 249 -18.23 -0.12 6.08
CA VAL A 249 -17.78 -1.35 6.74
C VAL A 249 -16.27 -1.56 6.58
N GLN A 250 -15.70 -1.24 5.42
CA GLN A 250 -14.26 -1.40 5.18
C GLN A 250 -13.40 -0.35 5.92
N CYS A 251 -13.93 0.87 6.11
CA CYS A 251 -13.32 1.86 7.00
C CYS A 251 -13.45 1.46 8.48
N LEU A 252 -14.62 0.95 8.92
CA LEU A 252 -14.81 0.46 10.29
C LEU A 252 -13.88 -0.71 10.61
N LEU A 253 -13.71 -1.67 9.69
CA LEU A 253 -12.83 -2.83 9.89
C LEU A 253 -11.35 -2.42 10.01
N LYS A 254 -10.90 -1.45 9.21
CA LYS A 254 -9.54 -0.88 9.35
C LYS A 254 -9.35 -0.17 10.69
N PHE A 255 -10.38 0.52 11.19
CA PHE A 255 -10.34 1.18 12.51
C PHE A 255 -10.30 0.16 13.65
N VAL A 256 -11.08 -0.93 13.57
CA VAL A 256 -11.07 -2.01 14.57
C VAL A 256 -9.72 -2.74 14.60
N ASP A 257 -9.08 -2.94 13.45
CA ASP A 257 -7.75 -3.57 13.38
C ASP A 257 -6.64 -2.64 13.91
N ILE A 258 -6.73 -1.32 13.68
CA ILE A 258 -5.83 -0.33 14.27
C ILE A 258 -6.03 -0.25 15.79
N ALA A 259 -7.27 -0.25 16.27
CA ALA A 259 -7.58 -0.24 17.71
C ALA A 259 -7.11 -1.53 18.41
N ARG A 260 -7.23 -2.70 17.76
CA ARG A 260 -6.67 -3.97 18.25
C ARG A 260 -5.14 -4.00 18.25
N SER A 261 -4.52 -3.34 17.28
CA SER A 261 -3.06 -3.18 17.21
C SER A 261 -2.54 -2.27 18.34
N LEU A 262 -3.26 -1.18 18.64
CA LEU A 262 -2.94 -0.26 19.74
C LEU A 262 -3.15 -0.90 21.12
N ARG A 263 -4.09 -1.85 21.26
CA ARG A 263 -4.31 -2.64 22.50
C ARG A 263 -3.08 -3.47 22.93
N ARG A 264 -2.11 -3.69 22.04
CA ARG A 264 -0.86 -4.42 22.34
C ARG A 264 0.27 -3.53 22.85
N ARG A 265 0.10 -2.20 22.87
CA ARG A 265 1.07 -1.25 23.44
C ARG A 265 0.48 -0.66 24.71
N VAL A 266 1.18 -0.88 25.81
CA VAL A 266 0.78 -0.62 27.21
C VAL A 266 0.19 0.78 27.39
N ILE A 267 -1.14 0.87 27.47
CA ILE A 267 -1.90 2.00 28.00
C ILE A 267 -3.02 1.41 28.85
N SER A 268 -3.21 1.94 30.06
CA SER A 268 -4.17 1.45 31.05
C SER A 268 -5.58 1.27 30.48
N ARG A 269 -6.17 0.10 30.78
CA ARG A 269 -7.49 -0.37 30.30
C ARG A 269 -8.62 0.63 30.55
N TYR A 270 -8.49 1.47 31.58
CA TYR A 270 -9.47 2.49 31.96
C TYR A 270 -9.46 3.74 31.05
N VAL A 271 -8.29 4.18 30.58
CA VAL A 271 -8.18 5.40 29.75
C VAL A 271 -8.69 5.13 28.32
N PHE A 272 -8.59 3.89 27.85
CA PHE A 272 -9.00 3.51 26.49
C PHE A 272 -10.52 3.36 26.34
N GLU A 273 -11.24 2.87 27.36
CA GLU A 273 -12.71 2.70 27.25
C GLU A 273 -13.46 4.03 27.32
N GLU A 274 -12.96 5.02 28.07
CA GLU A 274 -13.50 6.38 28.05
C GLU A 274 -13.19 7.12 26.73
N LEU A 275 -11.94 7.07 26.23
CA LEU A 275 -11.58 7.75 24.97
C LEU A 275 -12.27 7.17 23.75
N VAL A 276 -12.45 5.84 23.70
CA VAL A 276 -13.16 5.18 22.60
C VAL A 276 -14.66 5.42 22.67
N SER A 277 -15.27 5.43 23.86
CA SER A 277 -16.71 5.76 23.98
C SER A 277 -16.99 7.22 23.65
N ILE A 278 -16.17 8.15 24.12
CA ILE A 278 -16.35 9.59 23.88
C ILE A 278 -16.15 9.92 22.39
N GLN A 279 -15.11 9.38 21.72
CA GLN A 279 -14.89 9.65 20.30
C GLN A 279 -15.91 8.95 19.38
N ILE A 280 -16.43 7.79 19.75
CA ILE A 280 -17.46 7.09 18.96
C ILE A 280 -18.81 7.81 19.05
N VAL A 281 -19.20 8.31 20.23
CA VAL A 281 -20.46 9.04 20.41
C VAL A 281 -20.41 10.41 19.73
N ASP A 282 -19.32 11.17 19.88
CA ASP A 282 -19.16 12.48 19.20
C ASP A 282 -19.07 12.35 17.67
N PHE A 283 -18.48 11.24 17.19
CA PHE A 283 -18.40 10.94 15.75
C PHE A 283 -19.74 10.44 15.18
N ALA A 284 -20.51 9.68 15.98
CA ALA A 284 -21.85 9.24 15.60
C ALA A 284 -22.85 10.41 15.56
N ASP A 285 -22.82 11.32 16.53
CA ASP A 285 -23.71 12.49 16.58
C ASP A 285 -23.40 13.50 15.45
N ARG A 286 -22.12 13.67 15.06
CA ARG A 286 -21.74 14.50 13.91
C ARG A 286 -22.11 13.89 12.55
N LEU A 287 -22.16 12.57 12.44
CA LEU A 287 -22.49 11.88 11.18
C LEU A 287 -23.98 11.58 11.00
N PHE A 288 -24.75 11.55 12.09
CA PHE A 288 -26.16 11.13 12.08
C PHE A 288 -27.04 11.97 13.04
N PRO A 289 -27.24 13.28 12.82
CA PRO A 289 -28.02 14.14 13.74
C PRO A 289 -29.51 13.77 13.83
N THR A 290 -30.03 12.94 12.93
CA THR A 290 -31.46 12.58 12.86
C THR A 290 -31.79 11.16 13.29
N LEU A 291 -30.80 10.31 13.63
CA LEU A 291 -31.05 8.91 14.03
C LEU A 291 -31.20 8.72 15.54
N THR A 292 -30.74 9.66 16.37
CA THR A 292 -30.76 9.52 17.84
C THR A 292 -32.06 9.95 18.51
N ARG A 293 -33.06 10.50 17.79
CA ARG A 293 -34.34 10.90 18.39
C ARG A 293 -35.45 9.84 18.43
N LYS A 294 -35.26 8.63 17.90
CA LYS A 294 -36.38 7.66 17.77
C LYS A 294 -36.16 6.23 18.25
N SER A 295 -35.03 5.84 18.86
CA SER A 295 -34.87 4.43 19.30
C SER A 295 -34.37 4.19 20.72
N VAL A 296 -34.48 5.16 21.64
CA VAL A 296 -34.14 4.91 23.08
C VAL A 296 -35.40 4.69 23.95
N ALA A 297 -36.61 4.78 23.40
CA ALA A 297 -37.85 4.66 24.20
C ALA A 297 -38.42 3.25 24.35
N ALA A 298 -37.77 2.20 23.88
CA ALA A 298 -38.32 0.84 24.00
C ALA A 298 -37.20 -0.17 24.17
N HIS A 299 -36.82 -0.45 25.42
CA HIS A 299 -36.56 -1.79 25.97
C HIS A 299 -35.91 -1.65 27.36
N LEU A 300 -36.76 -1.54 28.39
CA LEU A 300 -36.46 -1.93 29.76
C LEU A 300 -37.71 -2.65 30.28
N PRO A 301 -37.63 -3.93 30.70
CA PRO A 301 -38.70 -4.55 31.44
C PRO A 301 -38.76 -3.94 32.85
N ARG A 302 -39.97 -3.89 33.40
CA ARG A 302 -40.32 -3.32 34.72
C ARG A 302 -39.49 -3.89 35.87
#